data_AF-A0A511AV53-F1
#
_entry.id   AF-A0A511AV53-F1
#
_cell.length_a   1.000
_cell.length_b   1.000
_cell.length_c   1.000
_cell.angle_alpha   90.00
_cell.angle_beta   90.00
_cell.angle_gamma   90.00
#
_symmetry.space_group_name_H-M   'P 1'
#
loop_
_entity.id
_entity.type
_entity.pdbx_description
1 polymer ?
#
loop_
_entity_poly.entity_id
_entity_poly.type
_entity_poly.pdbx_seq_one_letter_code
_entity_poly.pdbx_strand_id
1 'polypeptide(L)'
;MEEYSKEMTIELKQSIYEEIEEYCQDADIEESELMNMMLQCFIKDTMNKMDAMRKGYAEMGSINLEICSEFDGCENEIHTHI
;
A
#
# COMPACT_ATOMS: atom_id res chain seq x y z
N MET A 1 14.93 26.11 -3.67
CA MET A 1 15.01 24.86 -2.88
C MET A 1 15.98 23.98 -3.63
N GLU A 2 17.14 23.67 -3.06
CA GLU A 2 18.06 22.72 -3.68
C GLU A 2 17.40 21.34 -3.70
N GLU A 3 17.29 20.76 -4.89
CA GLU A 3 16.75 19.43 -5.11
C GLU A 3 17.88 18.44 -4.82
N TYR A 4 17.95 17.95 -3.59
CA TYR A 4 18.97 16.97 -3.21
C TYR A 4 18.59 15.61 -3.80
N SER A 5 19.23 15.25 -4.92
CA SER A 5 19.18 13.87 -5.41
C SER A 5 19.76 12.91 -4.37
N LYS A 6 19.07 11.79 -4.16
CA LYS A 6 19.50 10.69 -3.30
C LYS A 6 19.66 9.46 -4.18
N GLU A 7 20.82 8.83 -4.08
CA GLU A 7 21.11 7.61 -4.81
C GLU A 7 20.83 6.39 -3.93
N MET A 8 20.29 5.34 -4.53
CA MET A 8 20.11 4.05 -3.89
C MET A 8 20.50 2.92 -4.85
N THR A 9 21.09 1.87 -4.30
CA THR A 9 21.35 0.63 -5.05
C THR A 9 20.34 -0.42 -4.60
N ILE A 10 19.75 -1.11 -5.56
CA ILE A 10 18.76 -2.16 -5.33
C ILE A 10 19.22 -3.46 -5.99
N GLU A 11 18.89 -4.58 -5.36
CA GLU A 11 19.11 -5.90 -5.94
C GLU A 11 17.83 -6.34 -6.67
N LEU A 12 17.97 -6.67 -7.95
CA LEU A 12 16.88 -7.15 -8.80
C LEU A 12 17.22 -8.54 -9.32
N LYS A 13 16.18 -9.34 -9.58
CA LYS A 13 16.36 -10.55 -10.40
C LYS A 13 16.76 -10.12 -11.80
N GLN A 14 17.71 -10.82 -12.40
CA GLN A 14 18.21 -10.53 -13.75
C GLN A 14 17.07 -10.37 -14.77
N SER A 15 16.09 -11.27 -14.77
CA SER A 15 14.95 -11.21 -15.70
C SER A 15 14.14 -9.91 -15.58
N ILE A 16 14.00 -9.37 -14.36
CA ILE A 16 13.26 -8.13 -14.12
C ILE A 16 14.07 -6.93 -14.65
N TYR A 17 15.38 -6.95 -14.44
CA TYR A 17 16.26 -5.89 -14.95
C TYR A 17 16.26 -5.87 -16.49
N GLU A 18 16.32 -7.04 -17.14
CA GLU A 18 16.23 -7.17 -18.60
C GLU A 18 14.90 -6.64 -19.15
N GLU A 19 13.76 -6.94 -18.49
CA GLU A 19 12.45 -6.39 -18.87
C GLU A 19 12.40 -4.85 -18.73
N ILE A 20 13.07 -4.29 -17.73
CA ILE A 20 13.18 -2.83 -17.53
C ILE A 20 14.02 -2.21 -18.65
N GLU A 21 15.18 -2.78 -18.98
CA GLU A 21 16.04 -2.29 -20.05
C GLU A 21 15.33 -2.33 -21.41
N GLU A 22 14.65 -3.44 -21.74
CA GLU A 22 13.89 -3.59 -22.99
C GLU A 22 12.80 -2.52 -23.09
N TYR A 23 12.02 -2.34 -22.03
CA TYR A 23 10.99 -1.30 -22.01
C TYR A 23 11.57 0.11 -22.17
N CYS A 24 12.67 0.41 -21.48
CA CYS A 24 13.32 1.73 -21.57
C CYS A 24 13.80 2.02 -22.99
N GLN A 25 14.37 1.01 -23.67
CA GLN A 25 14.81 1.11 -25.06
C GLN A 25 13.63 1.33 -26.01
N ASP A 26 12.56 0.55 -25.86
CA ASP A 26 11.37 0.64 -26.72
C ASP A 26 10.62 1.97 -26.56
N ALA A 27 10.58 2.50 -25.33
CA ALA A 27 9.86 3.71 -24.99
C ALA A 27 10.71 5.00 -25.06
N ASP A 28 12.01 4.90 -25.37
CA ASP A 28 12.99 6.01 -25.39
C ASP A 28 12.96 6.82 -24.08
N ILE A 29 13.03 6.10 -22.96
CA ILE A 29 13.00 6.68 -21.61
C ILE A 29 14.17 6.19 -20.76
N GLU A 30 14.70 7.08 -19.93
CA GLU A 30 15.77 6.74 -18.99
C GLU A 30 15.26 5.84 -17.86
N GLU A 31 16.06 4.84 -17.46
CA GLU A 31 15.73 3.93 -16.35
C GLU A 31 15.41 4.70 -15.06
N SER A 32 16.18 5.76 -14.78
CA SER A 32 15.97 6.59 -13.60
C SER A 32 14.63 7.32 -13.64
N GLU A 33 14.18 7.75 -14.82
CA GLU A 33 12.88 8.41 -14.99
C GLU A 33 11.75 7.41 -14.76
N LEU A 34 11.85 6.23 -15.38
CA LEU A 34 10.91 5.12 -15.19
C LEU A 34 10.79 4.73 -13.70
N MET A 35 11.93 4.52 -13.03
CA MET A 35 11.97 4.11 -11.62
C MET A 35 11.38 5.18 -10.69
N ASN A 36 11.67 6.46 -10.94
CA ASN A 36 11.07 7.56 -10.17
C ASN A 36 9.54 7.59 -10.34
N MET A 37 9.05 7.45 -11.57
CA MET A 37 7.61 7.40 -11.85
C MET A 37 6.93 6.19 -11.18
N MET A 38 7.52 4.98 -11.33
CA MET A 38 6.99 3.76 -10.74
C MET A 38 6.90 3.85 -9.21
N LEU A 39 7.98 4.30 -8.56
CA LEU A 39 8.02 4.45 -7.10
C LEU A 39 7.00 5.49 -6.62
N GLN A 40 6.90 6.64 -7.30
CA GLN A 40 5.94 7.67 -6.95
C GLN A 40 4.49 7.17 -7.06
N CYS A 41 4.14 6.51 -8.17
CA CYS A 41 2.81 5.94 -8.37
C CYS A 41 2.50 4.88 -7.31
N PHE A 42 3.42 3.93 -7.08
CA PHE A 42 3.22 2.86 -6.12
C PHE A 42 3.02 3.36 -4.69
N ILE A 43 3.86 4.30 -4.23
CA ILE A 43 3.76 4.89 -2.90
C ILE A 43 2.43 5.64 -2.75
N LYS A 44 2.08 6.48 -3.73
CA LYS A 44 0.85 7.27 -3.69
C LYS A 44 -0.39 6.38 -3.62
N ASP A 45 -0.46 5.35 -4.45
CA ASP A 45 -1.60 4.43 -4.47
C ASP A 45 -1.72 3.64 -3.17
N THR A 46 -0.59 3.20 -2.60
CA THR A 46 -0.56 2.49 -1.33
C THR A 46 -0.99 3.40 -0.18
N MET A 47 -0.50 4.63 -0.13
CA MET A 47 -0.91 5.62 0.87
C MET A 47 -2.40 5.95 0.77
N ASN A 48 -2.94 6.11 -0.44
CA ASN A 48 -4.35 6.38 -0.65
C ASN A 48 -5.23 5.24 -0.13
N LYS A 49 -4.86 3.98 -0.41
CA LYS A 49 -5.59 2.80 0.10
C LYS A 49 -5.59 2.76 1.62
N MET A 50 -4.42 2.98 2.24
CA MET A 50 -4.31 3.01 3.71
C MET A 50 -5.12 4.15 4.33
N ASP A 51 -5.10 5.33 3.72
CA ASP A 51 -5.85 6.48 4.23
C ASP A 51 -7.37 6.27 4.11
N ALA A 52 -7.83 5.67 3.00
CA ALA A 52 -9.22 5.30 2.81
C ALA A 52 -9.69 4.28 3.86
N MET A 53 -8.90 3.24 4.12
CA MET A 53 -9.19 2.27 5.19
C MET A 53 -9.27 2.95 6.56
N ARG A 54 -8.26 3.77 6.90
CA ARG A 54 -8.20 4.50 8.17
C ARG A 54 -9.44 5.38 8.38
N LYS A 55 -9.84 6.13 7.35
CA LYS A 55 -11.04 6.97 7.38
C LYS A 55 -12.31 6.15 7.55
N GLY A 56 -12.48 5.09 6.76
CA GLY A 56 -13.65 4.21 6.86
C GLY A 56 -13.81 3.60 8.25
N TYR A 57 -12.73 3.14 8.88
CA TYR A 57 -12.78 2.63 10.26
C TYR A 57 -13.12 3.72 11.28
N ALA A 58 -12.60 4.93 11.11
CA ALA A 58 -12.91 6.04 12.01
C ALA A 58 -14.38 6.46 11.90
N GLU A 59 -14.92 6.55 10.68
CA GLU A 59 -16.32 6.91 10.40
C GLU A 59 -17.29 5.83 10.90
N MET A 60 -16.96 4.56 10.70
CA MET A 60 -17.79 3.43 11.13
C MET A 60 -17.59 3.05 12.60
N GLY A 61 -16.64 3.67 13.30
CA GLY A 61 -16.23 3.26 14.65
C GLY A 61 -17.40 3.16 15.64
N SER A 62 -18.29 4.15 15.64
CA SER A 62 -19.46 4.14 16.54
C SER A 62 -20.42 3.00 16.25
N ILE A 63 -20.73 2.75 14.97
CA ILE A 63 -21.66 1.68 14.55
C ILE A 63 -21.04 0.31 14.84
N ASN A 64 -19.75 0.14 14.52
CA ASN A 64 -19.04 -1.10 14.79
C ASN A 64 -19.03 -1.43 16.29
N LEU A 65 -18.84 -0.42 17.16
CA LEU A 65 -18.89 -0.61 18.61
C LEU A 65 -20.29 -0.94 19.13
N GLU A 66 -21.33 -0.33 18.56
CA GLU A 66 -22.73 -0.63 18.92
C GLU A 66 -23.07 -2.09 18.57
N ILE A 67 -22.74 -2.54 17.36
CA ILE A 67 -22.91 -3.93 16.93
C ILE A 67 -22.15 -4.88 17.87
N CYS A 68 -20.86 -4.63 18.15
CA CYS A 68 -20.11 -5.47 19.07
C CYS A 68 -20.78 -5.57 20.45
N SER A 69 -21.29 -4.45 20.97
CA SER A 69 -21.98 -4.44 22.27
C SER A 69 -23.29 -5.22 22.26
N GLU A 70 -24.03 -5.25 21.15
CA GLU A 70 -25.28 -6.00 21.04
C GLU A 70 -25.07 -7.52 21.03
N PHE A 71 -23.95 -7.98 20.47
CA PHE A 71 -23.66 -9.42 20.31
C PHE A 71 -22.77 -10.00 21.42
N ASP A 72 -22.17 -9.18 22.28
CA ASP A 72 -21.28 -9.60 23.37
C ASP A 72 -21.90 -10.66 24.29
N GLY A 73 -23.21 -10.56 24.58
CA GLY A 73 -23.93 -11.57 25.37
C GLY A 73 -23.99 -12.95 24.72
N CYS A 74 -24.18 -13.00 23.40
CA CYS A 74 -24.26 -14.27 22.65
C CYS A 74 -22.89 -14.97 22.58
N GLU A 75 -21.81 -14.20 22.43
CA GLU A 75 -20.44 -14.74 22.42
C GLU A 75 -20.07 -15.37 23.77
N ASN A 76 -20.44 -14.71 24.87
CA ASN A 76 -20.21 -15.21 26.22
C ASN A 76 -20.98 -16.51 26.51
N GLU A 77 -22.22 -16.66 26.02
CA GLU A 77 -23.00 -17.88 26.19
C GLU A 77 -22.38 -19.09 25.49
N ILE A 78 -21.81 -18.91 24.29
CA ILE A 78 -21.11 -19.97 23.55
C ILE A 78 -19.82 -20.36 24.27
N HIS A 79 -19.04 -19.39 24.74
CA HIS A 79 -17.81 -19.65 25.49
C HIS A 79 -18.04 -20.39 26.82
N THR A 80 -19.25 -20.29 27.40
CA THR A 80 -19.60 -21.00 28.64
C THR A 80 -19.96 -22.48 28.39
N HIS A 81 -20.17 -22.89 27.13
CA HIS A 81 -20.57 -24.24 26.72
C HIS A 81 -19.49 -25.02 25.95
N ILE A 82 -18.25 -24.51 25.93
CA ILE A 82 -17.03 -25.18 25.45
C ILE A 82 -16.16 -25.53 26.65
#